data_AF-A0A292GLH7-F1
#
_entry.id   AF-A0A292GLH7-F1
#
_cell.length_a   1.000
_cell.length_b   1.000
_cell.length_c   1.000
_cell.angle_alpha   90.00
_cell.angle_beta   90.00
_cell.angle_gamma   90.00
#
_symmetry.space_group_name_H-M   'P 1'
#
loop_
_entity.id
_entity.type
_entity.pdbx_description
1 polymer ?
#
loop_
_entity_poly.entity_id
_entity_poly.type
_entity_poly.pdbx_seq_one_letter_code
_entity_poly.pdbx_strand_id
1 'polypeptide(L)'
;MQEKWITPCIPGRKSRNKAVQYDKRQYKRRNRIEILLASFDRAYNQRRQRVLEGKSPHQKVEERIKLIPSLANFHYKVKEPEDLKAKVDDVLYYANDVSRPVR
;
A
#
# COMPACT_ATOMS: atom_id res chain seq x y z
N MET A 1 -38.31 10.87 4.26
CA MET A 1 -36.87 11.12 4.00
C MET A 1 -36.79 12.07 2.82
N GLN A 2 -36.14 13.23 2.97
CA GLN A 2 -36.03 14.22 1.90
C GLN A 2 -34.93 13.79 0.91
N GLU A 3 -35.26 13.74 -0.38
CA GLU A 3 -34.32 13.43 -1.47
C GLU A 3 -33.33 14.58 -1.65
N LYS A 4 -32.15 14.47 -1.04
CA LYS A 4 -31.03 15.38 -1.33
C LYS A 4 -30.37 14.94 -2.63
N TRP A 5 -30.74 15.60 -3.73
CA TRP A 5 -30.10 15.42 -5.02
C TRP A 5 -28.63 15.82 -4.91
N ILE A 6 -27.71 14.88 -5.13
CA ILE A 6 -26.26 15.17 -5.16
C ILE A 6 -26.00 15.95 -6.45
N THR A 7 -25.90 17.28 -6.35
CA THR A 7 -25.61 18.16 -7.48
C THR A 7 -24.19 17.90 -7.98
N PRO A 8 -23.99 17.55 -9.25
CA PRO A 8 -22.66 17.32 -9.78
C PRO A 8 -21.90 18.64 -9.96
N CYS A 9 -20.60 18.67 -9.63
CA CYS A 9 -19.76 19.87 -9.77
C CYS A 9 -19.39 20.20 -11.23
N ILE A 10 -19.59 19.26 -12.16
CA ILE A 10 -19.27 19.42 -13.58
C ILE A 10 -20.56 19.71 -14.36
N PRO A 11 -20.66 20.86 -15.06
CA PRO A 11 -21.80 21.18 -15.91
C PRO A 11 -22.04 20.09 -16.97
N GLY A 12 -23.29 19.68 -17.16
CA GLY A 12 -23.67 18.65 -18.13
C GLY A 12 -23.60 17.19 -17.62
N ARG A 13 -23.17 16.95 -16.37
CA ARG A 13 -23.27 15.63 -15.75
C ARG A 13 -24.68 15.39 -15.17
N LYS A 14 -25.23 14.20 -15.42
CA LYS A 14 -26.47 13.75 -14.75
C LYS A 14 -26.16 13.34 -13.31
N SER A 15 -26.93 13.87 -12.35
CA SER A 15 -26.86 13.42 -10.96
C SER A 15 -27.25 11.94 -10.87
N ARG A 16 -26.54 11.17 -10.04
CA ARG A 16 -26.96 9.80 -9.73
C ARG A 16 -27.98 9.86 -8.59
N ASN A 17 -29.18 9.34 -8.85
CA ASN A 17 -30.25 9.28 -7.86
C ASN A 17 -30.09 8.09 -6.90
N LYS A 18 -29.16 7.17 -7.20
CA LYS A 18 -28.88 5.98 -6.38
C LYS A 18 -27.44 6.03 -5.88
N ALA A 19 -27.26 5.80 -4.59
CA ALA A 19 -25.94 5.52 -4.02
C ALA A 19 -25.35 4.27 -4.69
N VAL A 20 -24.06 4.32 -5.04
CA VAL A 20 -23.34 3.14 -5.50
C VAL A 20 -23.25 2.17 -4.33
N GLN A 21 -23.77 0.95 -4.50
CA GLN A 21 -23.76 -0.06 -3.45
C GLN A 21 -22.33 -0.54 -3.18
N TYR A 22 -21.96 -0.66 -1.90
CA TYR A 22 -20.66 -1.19 -1.50
C TYR A 22 -20.62 -2.70 -1.73
N ASP A 23 -19.95 -3.13 -2.81
CA ASP A 23 -19.73 -4.55 -3.07
C ASP A 23 -18.53 -5.08 -2.28
N LYS A 24 -18.82 -5.74 -1.16
CA LYS A 24 -17.86 -6.45 -0.31
C LYS A 24 -17.03 -7.49 -1.09
N ARG A 25 -17.59 -8.14 -2.12
CA ARG A 25 -16.88 -9.16 -2.92
C ARG A 25 -15.86 -8.50 -3.84
N GLN A 26 -16.25 -7.41 -4.51
CA GLN A 26 -15.34 -6.63 -5.35
C GLN A 26 -14.17 -6.08 -4.54
N TYR A 27 -14.42 -5.56 -3.33
CA TYR A 27 -13.38 -5.07 -2.43
C TYR A 27 -12.40 -6.18 -2.00
N LYS A 28 -12.91 -7.35 -1.58
CA LYS A 28 -12.06 -8.50 -1.21
C LYS A 28 -11.19 -9.00 -2.38
N ARG A 29 -11.71 -9.00 -3.61
CA ARG A 29 -10.96 -9.42 -4.79
C ARG A 29 -9.82 -8.43 -5.11
N ARG A 30 -10.09 -7.12 -5.04
CA ARG A 30 -9.05 -6.07 -5.22
C ARG A 30 -7.93 -6.24 -4.19
N ASN A 31 -8.27 -6.39 -2.91
CA ASN A 31 -7.30 -6.59 -1.84
C ASN A 31 -6.37 -7.81 -2.09
N ARG A 32 -6.93 -8.95 -2.55
CA ARG A 32 -6.11 -10.14 -2.85
C ARG A 32 -5.12 -9.92 -3.99
N ILE A 33 -5.54 -9.23 -5.05
CA ILE A 33 -4.68 -8.93 -6.19
C ILE A 33 -3.59 -7.93 -5.79
N GLU A 34 -3.94 -6.90 -5.01
CA GLU A 34 -2.99 -5.92 -4.48
C GLU A 34 -1.91 -6.58 -3.62
N ILE A 35 -2.29 -7.51 -2.72
CA ILE A 35 -1.35 -8.29 -1.91
C ILE A 35 -0.43 -9.14 -2.79
N LEU A 36 -1.00 -9.85 -3.77
CA LEU A 36 -0.21 -10.69 -4.70
C LEU A 36 0.79 -9.85 -5.49
N LEU A 37 0.36 -8.73 -6.06
CA LEU A 37 1.23 -7.86 -6.85
C LEU A 37 2.34 -7.23 -5.99
N ALA A 38 2.00 -6.75 -4.79
CA ALA A 38 2.97 -6.16 -3.89
C ALA A 38 4.03 -7.18 -3.43
N SER A 39 3.61 -8.40 -3.11
CA SER A 39 4.52 -9.48 -2.71
C SER A 39 5.39 -9.96 -3.88
N PHE A 40 4.81 -10.10 -5.08
CA PHE A 40 5.55 -10.43 -6.30
C PHE A 40 6.60 -9.36 -6.61
N ASP A 41 6.22 -8.09 -6.61
CA ASP A 41 7.12 -6.96 -6.90
C ASP A 41 8.31 -6.95 -5.93
N ARG A 42 8.05 -7.12 -4.63
CA ARG A 42 9.10 -7.24 -3.61
C ARG A 42 10.04 -8.41 -3.89
N ALA A 43 9.49 -9.60 -4.14
CA ALA A 43 10.29 -10.79 -4.39
C ALA A 43 11.13 -10.66 -5.67
N TYR A 44 10.54 -10.14 -6.75
CA TYR A 44 11.20 -9.96 -8.03
C TYR A 44 12.33 -8.93 -7.94
N ASN A 45 12.07 -7.75 -7.37
CA ASN A 45 13.05 -6.67 -7.29
C ASN A 45 14.20 -6.97 -6.32
N GLN A 46 13.98 -7.84 -5.33
CA GLN A 46 15.02 -8.30 -4.41
C GLN A 46 15.79 -9.53 -4.91
N ARG A 47 15.23 -10.29 -5.86
CA ARG A 47 15.85 -11.51 -6.38
C ARG A 47 17.09 -11.18 -7.20
N ARG A 48 18.20 -11.87 -6.90
CA ARG A 48 19.43 -11.85 -7.70
C ARG A 48 19.21 -12.50 -9.06
N GLN A 49 19.64 -11.82 -10.12
CA GLN A 49 19.49 -12.28 -11.49
C GLN A 49 20.87 -12.48 -12.13
N ARG A 50 21.08 -13.62 -12.78
CA ARG A 50 22.37 -13.92 -13.44
C ARG A 50 22.67 -12.95 -14.59
N VAL A 51 21.63 -12.54 -15.33
CA VAL A 51 21.74 -11.52 -16.40
C VAL A 51 22.19 -10.16 -15.88
N LEU A 52 22.02 -9.89 -14.58
CA LEU A 52 22.51 -8.70 -13.89
C LEU A 52 23.77 -8.99 -13.08
N GLU A 53 24.57 -9.98 -13.49
CA GLU A 53 25.82 -10.38 -12.82
C GLU A 53 25.60 -10.82 -11.36
N GLY A 54 24.44 -11.40 -11.08
CA GLY A 54 24.06 -11.80 -9.72
C GLY A 54 23.55 -10.65 -8.84
N LYS A 55 23.36 -9.44 -9.38
CA LYS A 55 22.68 -8.34 -8.69
C LYS A 55 21.16 -8.46 -8.80
N SER A 56 20.43 -7.83 -7.89
CA SER A 56 18.97 -7.70 -8.02
C SER A 56 18.59 -6.46 -8.84
N PRO A 57 17.38 -6.42 -9.43
CA PRO A 57 16.88 -5.23 -10.09
C PRO A 57 16.95 -3.98 -9.22
N HIS A 58 16.56 -4.09 -7.94
CA HIS A 58 16.64 -2.99 -6.99
C HIS A 58 18.08 -2.48 -6.80
N GLN A 59 19.05 -3.38 -6.68
CA GLN A 59 20.46 -2.99 -6.54
C GLN A 59 21.00 -2.24 -7.77
N LYS A 60 20.64 -2.68 -8.98
CA LYS A 60 21.05 -1.98 -10.21
C LYS A 60 20.44 -0.57 -10.30
N VAL A 61 19.20 -0.39 -9.84
CA VAL A 61 18.55 0.93 -9.76
C VAL A 61 19.28 1.83 -8.75
N GLU A 62 19.58 1.32 -7.56
CA GLU A 62 20.33 2.05 -6.53
C GLU A 62 21.72 2.48 -7.02
N GLU A 63 22.47 1.57 -7.66
CA GLU A 63 23.76 1.89 -8.27
C GLU A 63 23.63 3.01 -9.31
N ARG A 64 22.60 2.94 -10.16
CA ARG A 64 22.36 3.95 -11.21
C ARG A 64 21.99 5.31 -10.64
N ILE A 65 21.15 5.35 -9.60
CA ILE A 65 20.75 6.61 -8.94
C ILE A 65 21.95 7.24 -8.22
N LYS A 66 22.82 6.43 -7.59
CA LYS A 66 24.06 6.93 -6.97
C LYS A 66 24.99 7.59 -7.99
N LEU A 67 25.10 7.02 -9.20
CA LEU A 67 25.91 7.58 -10.27
C LEU A 67 25.26 8.82 -10.90
N ILE A 68 23.94 8.81 -11.08
CA ILE A 68 23.19 9.88 -11.74
C ILE A 68 21.96 10.24 -10.91
N PRO A 69 22.13 11.10 -9.88
CA PRO A 69 21.03 11.45 -8.98
C PRO A 69 19.85 12.14 -9.65
N SER A 70 20.07 12.81 -10.79
CA SER A 70 19.00 13.50 -11.54
C SER A 70 17.95 12.56 -12.15
N LEU A 71 18.26 11.26 -12.28
CA LEU A 71 17.31 10.25 -12.74
C LEU A 71 16.39 9.74 -11.61
N ALA A 72 16.65 10.12 -10.36
CA ALA A 72 15.79 9.72 -9.25
C ALA A 72 14.38 10.29 -9.43
N ASN A 73 13.38 9.44 -9.24
CA ASN A 73 12.00 9.90 -9.22
C ASN A 73 11.71 10.60 -7.88
N PHE A 74 11.59 11.93 -7.89
CA PHE A 74 11.27 12.74 -6.70
C PHE A 74 9.94 12.34 -6.03
N HIS A 75 9.00 11.76 -6.77
CA HIS A 75 7.71 11.33 -6.24
C HIS A 75 7.70 9.88 -5.73
N TYR A 76 8.82 9.17 -5.83
CA TYR A 76 8.90 7.82 -5.28
C TYR A 76 8.88 7.88 -3.75
N LYS A 77 7.78 7.41 -3.17
CA LYS A 77 7.66 7.26 -1.73
C LYS A 77 8.32 5.94 -1.34
N VAL A 78 9.45 6.02 -0.65
CA VAL A 78 10.01 4.87 0.07
C VAL A 78 8.89 4.38 1.00
N LYS A 79 8.52 3.10 0.85
CA LYS A 79 7.71 2.45 1.89
C LYS A 79 8.63 2.36 3.10
N GLU A 80 8.46 3.30 4.03
CA GLU A 80 9.12 3.29 5.33
C GLU A 80 9.15 1.84 5.84
N PRO A 81 10.31 1.32 6.27
CA PRO A 81 10.36 0.00 6.89
C PRO A 81 9.33 0.03 8.01
N GLU A 82 8.35 -0.88 7.93
CA GLU A 82 7.16 -0.84 8.76
C GLU A 82 7.53 -0.95 10.25
N ASP A 83 7.73 0.20 10.86
CA ASP A 83 7.56 0.54 12.27
C ASP A 83 6.15 0.14 12.77
N LEU A 84 5.28 -0.27 11.84
CA LEU A 84 4.05 -1.02 12.11
C LEU A 84 4.29 -2.25 12.98
N LYS A 85 5.40 -2.98 12.80
CA LYS A 85 5.72 -4.14 13.66
C LYS A 85 6.06 -3.70 15.08
N ALA A 86 6.89 -2.67 15.24
CA ALA A 86 7.19 -2.09 16.54
C ALA A 86 5.93 -1.54 17.23
N LYS A 87 5.05 -0.85 16.49
CA LYS A 87 3.74 -0.38 16.99
C LYS A 87 2.79 -1.51 17.37
N VAL A 88 2.78 -2.62 16.62
CA VAL A 88 1.98 -3.81 16.96
C VAL A 88 2.53 -4.46 18.23
N ASP A 89 3.85 -4.55 18.37
CA ASP A 89 4.52 -5.09 19.55
C ASP A 89 4.24 -4.23 20.79
N ASP A 90 4.27 -2.89 20.68
CA ASP A 90 3.91 -1.96 21.75
C ASP A 90 2.44 -2.11 22.20
N VAL A 91 1.51 -2.24 21.24
CA VAL A 91 0.08 -2.44 21.53
C VAL A 91 -0.16 -3.79 22.22
N LEU A 92 0.52 -4.85 21.79
CA LEU A 92 0.44 -6.18 22.42
C LEU A 92 1.03 -6.18 23.83
N TYR A 93 2.18 -5.54 24.02
CA TYR A 93 2.81 -5.38 25.33
C TYR A 93 1.88 -4.66 26.31
N TYR A 94 1.33 -3.51 25.90
CA TYR A 94 0.37 -2.76 26.71
C TYR A 94 -0.89 -3.58 27.04
N ALA A 95 -1.47 -4.29 26.05
CA ALA A 95 -2.66 -5.12 26.23
C ALA A 95 -2.45 -6.26 27.24
N ASN A 96 -1.25 -6.85 27.29
CA ASN A 96 -0.89 -7.88 28.25
C ASN A 96 -0.68 -7.31 29.67
N ASP A 97 -0.14 -6.09 29.80
CA ASP A 97 0.05 -5.45 31.10
C ASP A 97 -1.26 -5.02 31.76
N VAL A 98 -2.27 -4.61 30.98
CA VAL A 98 -3.61 -4.27 31.51
C VAL A 98 -4.51 -5.48 31.79
N SER A 99 -4.18 -6.65 31.23
CA SER A 99 -5.00 -7.86 31.34
C SER A 99 -4.59 -8.79 32.49
N ARG A 100 -3.68 -8.37 33.40
CA ARG A 100 -3.29 -9.20 34.54
C ARG A 100 -4.51 -9.43 35.45
N PRO A 101 -4.96 -10.67 35.68
CA PRO A 101 -6.03 -10.92 36.62
C PRO A 101 -5.56 -10.52 38.01
N VAL A 102 -6.32 -9.65 38.66
CA VAL A 102 -6.09 -9.28 40.06
C VAL A 102 -6.22 -10.57 40.89
N ARG A 103 -5.20 -10.86 41.69
CA ARG A 103 -5.16 -12.04 42.58
C ARG A 103 -6.28 -12.04 43.59
#